data_AF-A0A0F7VTD8-F1
#
_entry.id   AF-A0A0F7VTD8-F1
#
_cell.length_a   1.000
_cell.length_b   1.000
_cell.length_c   1.000
_cell.angle_alpha   90.00
_cell.angle_beta   90.00
_cell.angle_gamma   90.00
#
_symmetry.space_group_name_H-M   'P 1'
#
loop_
_entity.id
_entity.type
_entity.pdbx_description
1 polymer ?
#
loop_
_entity_poly.entity_id
_entity_poly.type
_entity_poly.pdbx_seq_one_letter_code
_entity_poly.pdbx_strand_id
1 'polypeptide(L)'
;MADFLVALDARDQPAVPLADPELILGAVTGHGWLRDIDQPQAAATDPTFTSHVSMGEVPPLIQDADLRALTTGADEAGPSGWQAWAEPALGAPCLWAASFSSSVPHDLVAAFAASISSTAPVLRRVLPESTQDRLLRAPAG
;
A
#
# COMPACT_ATOMS: atom_id res chain seq x y z
N MET A 1 -9.72 4.64 -3.96
CA MET A 1 -9.68 5.16 -2.57
C MET A 1 -11.05 5.12 -1.92
N ALA A 2 -12.13 5.45 -2.65
CA ALA A 2 -13.49 5.21 -2.17
C ALA A 2 -13.70 3.74 -1.74
N ASP A 3 -13.23 2.77 -2.54
CA ASP A 3 -13.39 1.35 -2.21
C ASP A 3 -12.68 0.93 -0.92
N PHE A 4 -11.49 1.48 -0.66
CA PHE A 4 -10.79 1.28 0.61
C PHE A 4 -11.57 1.86 1.80
N LEU A 5 -12.11 3.06 1.65
CA LEU A 5 -12.91 3.71 2.70
C LEU A 5 -14.23 2.95 2.95
N VAL A 6 -14.86 2.43 1.90
CA VAL A 6 -16.06 1.58 2.01
C VAL A 6 -15.72 0.24 2.69
N ALA A 7 -14.60 -0.39 2.32
CA ALA A 7 -14.14 -1.62 2.96
C ALA A 7 -13.80 -1.41 4.45
N LEU A 8 -13.28 -0.24 4.79
CA LEU A 8 -13.00 0.14 6.17
C LEU A 8 -14.30 0.39 6.96
N ASP A 9 -15.27 1.10 6.37
CA ASP A 9 -16.55 1.45 7.00
C ASP A 9 -17.47 0.23 7.20
N ALA A 10 -17.43 -0.73 6.26
CA ALA A 10 -18.26 -1.94 6.31
C ALA A 10 -17.80 -2.98 7.35
N ARG A 11 -16.71 -2.75 8.08
CA ARG A 11 -16.12 -3.74 9.00
C ARG A 11 -16.62 -3.56 10.44
N ASP A 12 -17.53 -4.46 10.84
CA ASP A 12 -18.00 -4.57 12.24
C ASP A 12 -16.90 -5.09 13.20
N GLN A 13 -15.92 -5.86 12.70
CA GLN A 13 -14.74 -6.33 13.47
C GLN A 13 -13.46 -6.31 12.61
N PRO A 14 -12.52 -5.37 12.86
CA PRO A 14 -11.37 -5.17 11.99
C PRO A 14 -10.22 -6.17 12.18
N ALA A 15 -10.27 -7.11 13.14
CA ALA A 15 -9.10 -7.91 13.54
C ALA A 15 -9.09 -9.38 13.05
N VAL A 16 -10.06 -9.83 12.25
CA VAL A 16 -10.07 -11.19 11.70
C VAL A 16 -9.30 -11.21 10.36
N PRO A 17 -8.17 -11.93 10.25
CA PRO A 17 -7.47 -12.08 8.97
C PRO A 17 -8.31 -12.96 8.05
N LEU A 18 -8.82 -12.39 6.96
CA LEU A 18 -9.73 -13.11 6.06
C LEU A 18 -9.11 -13.47 4.70
N ALA A 19 -7.81 -13.29 4.52
CA ALA A 19 -7.21 -13.30 3.19
C ALA A 19 -5.73 -13.71 3.17
N ASP A 20 -5.28 -14.23 2.03
CA ASP A 20 -3.86 -14.53 1.74
C ASP A 20 -3.10 -13.23 1.43
N PRO A 21 -1.86 -13.02 1.95
CA PRO A 21 -0.98 -11.93 1.53
C PRO A 21 -0.85 -11.75 0.01
N GLU A 22 -0.97 -12.82 -0.77
CA GLU A 22 -0.94 -12.78 -2.25
C GLU A 22 -2.05 -11.91 -2.85
N LEU A 23 -3.15 -11.64 -2.13
CA LEU A 23 -4.19 -10.71 -2.60
C LEU A 23 -3.66 -9.29 -2.80
N ILE A 24 -2.69 -8.87 -1.99
CA ILE A 24 -2.13 -7.51 -2.03
C ILE A 24 -1.29 -7.35 -3.29
N LEU A 25 -0.43 -8.32 -3.56
CA LEU A 25 0.35 -8.37 -4.80
C LEU A 25 -0.55 -8.56 -6.02
N GLY A 26 -1.57 -9.40 -5.93
CA GLY A 26 -2.57 -9.59 -6.98
C GLY A 26 -3.33 -8.31 -7.32
N ALA A 27 -3.65 -7.49 -6.32
CA ALA A 27 -4.34 -6.22 -6.50
C ALA A 27 -3.49 -5.21 -7.32
N VAL A 28 -2.19 -5.10 -7.04
CA VAL A 28 -1.32 -4.17 -7.79
C VAL A 28 -0.91 -4.72 -9.15
N THR A 29 -0.64 -6.03 -9.26
CA THR A 29 -0.28 -6.62 -10.57
C THR A 29 -1.48 -6.64 -11.52
N GLY A 30 -2.70 -6.75 -10.99
CA GLY A 30 -3.93 -6.56 -11.78
C GLY A 30 -4.03 -5.19 -12.45
N HIS A 31 -3.32 -4.18 -11.93
CA HIS A 31 -3.21 -2.84 -12.52
C HIS A 31 -1.88 -2.60 -13.26
N GLY A 32 -1.10 -3.66 -13.51
CA GLY A 32 0.13 -3.60 -14.32
C GLY A 32 1.39 -3.21 -13.54
N TRP A 33 1.36 -3.21 -12.21
CA TRP A 33 2.58 -3.10 -11.42
C TRP A 33 3.46 -4.34 -11.58
N LEU A 34 4.77 -4.14 -11.44
CA LEU A 34 5.79 -5.17 -11.61
C LEU A 34 6.14 -5.77 -10.25
N ARG A 35 6.14 -7.09 -10.12
CA ARG A 35 6.70 -7.76 -8.95
C ARG A 35 8.22 -7.55 -8.92
N ASP A 36 8.75 -7.38 -7.72
CA ASP A 36 10.20 -7.35 -7.50
C ASP A 36 10.83 -8.69 -7.93
N ILE A 37 11.99 -8.63 -8.60
CA ILE A 37 12.70 -9.82 -9.08
C ILE A 37 13.38 -10.56 -7.93
N ASP A 38 13.92 -9.81 -6.98
CA ASP A 38 14.64 -10.35 -5.83
C ASP A 38 13.65 -10.87 -4.77
N GLN A 39 12.47 -10.25 -4.69
CA GLN A 39 11.43 -10.58 -3.70
C GLN A 39 10.00 -10.64 -4.29
N PRO A 40 9.72 -11.56 -5.24
CA PRO A 40 8.47 -11.57 -6.00
C PRO A 40 7.21 -11.91 -5.18
N GLN A 41 7.37 -12.46 -3.98
CA GLN A 41 6.26 -12.75 -3.04
C GLN A 41 6.10 -11.68 -1.95
N ALA A 42 6.96 -10.66 -1.94
CA ALA A 42 6.96 -9.66 -0.88
C ALA A 42 6.93 -8.22 -1.41
N ALA A 43 7.23 -7.96 -2.68
CA ALA A 43 7.28 -6.59 -3.18
C ALA A 43 6.79 -6.42 -4.62
N ALA A 44 6.28 -5.23 -4.90
CA ALA A 44 5.93 -4.76 -6.23
C ALA A 44 6.14 -3.25 -6.37
N THR A 45 6.44 -2.80 -7.58
CA THR A 45 6.66 -1.39 -7.93
C THR A 45 5.79 -1.01 -9.12
N ASP A 46 5.33 0.24 -9.17
CA ASP A 46 4.68 0.74 -10.36
C ASP A 46 5.70 0.85 -11.53
N PRO A 47 5.26 0.84 -12.80
CA PRO A 47 6.16 0.86 -13.96
C PRO A 47 7.05 2.11 -14.07
N THR A 48 6.71 3.21 -13.39
CA THR A 48 7.49 4.44 -13.35
C THR A 48 8.49 4.49 -12.19
N PHE A 49 8.50 3.47 -11.31
CA PHE A 49 9.36 3.40 -10.12
C PHE A 49 9.20 4.60 -9.19
N THR A 50 7.97 5.08 -9.05
CA THR A 50 7.63 6.19 -8.16
C THR A 50 6.74 5.80 -7.00
N SER A 51 6.17 4.59 -7.02
CA SER A 51 5.28 4.04 -6.03
C SER A 51 5.60 2.57 -5.81
N HIS A 52 5.63 2.17 -4.55
CA HIS A 52 6.09 0.85 -4.13
C HIS A 52 5.14 0.27 -3.09
N VAL A 53 5.09 -1.07 -3.06
CA VAL A 53 4.47 -1.87 -2.01
C VAL A 53 5.47 -2.97 -1.63
N SER A 54 5.72 -3.15 -0.34
CA SER A 54 6.63 -4.19 0.15
C SER A 54 6.24 -4.70 1.54
N MET A 55 6.48 -5.99 1.78
CA MET A 55 6.47 -6.61 3.08
C MET A 55 7.84 -6.42 3.73
N GLY A 56 7.87 -5.90 4.95
CA GLY A 56 9.11 -5.70 5.71
C GLY A 56 8.85 -5.35 7.16
N GLU A 57 9.91 -4.97 7.87
CA GLU A 57 9.79 -4.51 9.25
C GLU A 57 9.01 -3.19 9.31
N VAL A 58 7.96 -3.13 10.14
CA VAL A 58 7.19 -1.90 10.32
C VAL A 58 7.94 -0.92 11.24
N PRO A 59 7.82 0.40 11.02
CA PRO A 59 8.45 1.40 11.88
C PRO A 59 8.10 1.20 13.37
N PRO A 60 9.04 1.46 14.29
CA PRO A 60 8.92 1.09 15.72
C PRO A 60 7.80 1.82 16.47
N LEU A 61 7.22 2.87 15.90
CA LEU A 61 6.11 3.62 16.50
C LEU A 61 4.73 3.02 16.18
N ILE A 62 4.67 1.99 15.34
CA ILE A 62 3.41 1.32 14.97
C ILE A 62 3.13 0.22 15.99
N GLN A 63 2.07 0.40 16.76
CA GLN A 63 1.60 -0.60 17.71
C GLN A 63 0.74 -1.63 17.00
N ASP A 64 1.10 -2.90 17.15
CA ASP A 64 0.31 -4.02 16.64
C ASP A 64 -0.61 -4.60 17.72
N ALA A 65 -1.75 -5.16 17.31
CA ALA A 65 -2.64 -5.88 18.20
C ALA A 65 -2.11 -7.28 18.55
N ASP A 66 -1.12 -7.78 17.82
CA ASP A 66 -0.41 -9.01 18.17
C ASP A 66 0.45 -8.80 19.42
N LEU A 67 0.05 -9.45 20.52
CA LEU A 67 0.77 -9.42 21.79
C LEU A 67 2.19 -9.98 21.67
N ARG A 68 2.49 -10.78 20.65
CA ARG A 68 3.86 -11.26 20.39
C ARG A 68 4.82 -10.12 20.05
N ALA A 69 4.34 -9.07 19.39
CA ALA A 69 5.12 -7.87 19.12
C ALA A 69 5.54 -7.12 20.39
N LEU A 70 4.87 -7.37 21.53
CA LEU A 70 5.23 -6.82 22.84
C LEU A 70 6.31 -7.64 23.57
N THR A 71 6.61 -8.86 23.09
CA THR A 71 7.55 -9.80 23.73
C THR A 71 8.86 -9.98 22.97
N THR A 72 8.91 -9.54 21.70
CA THR A 72 10.11 -9.56 20.86
C THR A 72 11.19 -8.66 21.47
N GLY A 73 12.37 -9.24 21.73
CA GLY A 73 13.51 -8.51 22.30
C GLY A 73 14.13 -7.54 21.29
N ALA A 74 14.89 -6.54 21.77
CA ALA A 74 15.52 -5.52 20.91
C ALA A 74 16.56 -6.05 19.89
N ASP A 75 16.86 -7.35 19.92
CA ASP A 75 17.83 -8.04 19.06
C ASP A 75 17.15 -9.02 18.08
N GLU A 76 15.81 -9.10 18.09
CA GLU A 76 15.01 -9.88 17.13
C GLU A 76 14.44 -8.95 16.05
N ALA A 77 14.29 -9.47 14.83
CA ALA A 77 13.69 -8.72 13.72
C ALA A 77 12.32 -8.15 14.14
N GLY A 78 12.08 -6.87 13.87
CA GLY A 78 10.88 -6.19 14.31
C GLY A 78 9.60 -6.77 13.68
N PRO A 79 8.42 -6.38 14.17
CA PRO A 79 7.16 -6.86 13.63
C PRO A 79 7.08 -6.63 12.12
N SER A 80 6.72 -7.67 11.37
CA SER A 80 6.57 -7.57 9.92
C SER A 80 5.22 -6.96 9.55
N GLY A 81 5.16 -6.28 8.41
CA GLY A 81 3.94 -5.71 7.90
C GLY A 81 4.09 -5.14 6.49
N TRP A 82 2.95 -4.81 5.91
CA TRP A 82 2.89 -4.25 4.57
C TRP A 82 3.12 -2.76 4.60
N GLN A 83 3.93 -2.28 3.67
CA GLN A 83 4.27 -0.88 3.54
C GLN A 83 4.04 -0.43 2.11
N ALA A 84 3.58 0.80 1.95
CA ALA A 84 3.41 1.45 0.68
C ALA A 84 3.96 2.87 0.78
N TRP A 85 4.67 3.31 -0.25
CA TRP A 85 5.25 4.65 -0.26
C TRP A 85 5.40 5.17 -1.68
N ALA A 86 5.57 6.48 -1.79
CA ALA A 86 5.86 7.12 -3.07
C ALA A 86 7.15 7.94 -3.00
N GLU A 87 8.08 7.62 -3.89
CA GLU A 87 9.32 8.36 -4.14
C GLU A 87 9.21 9.06 -5.49
N PRO A 88 9.33 10.39 -5.58
CA PRO A 88 9.10 11.09 -6.84
C PRO A 88 10.15 10.77 -7.91
N ALA A 89 11.32 10.29 -7.47
CA ALA A 89 12.41 9.72 -8.26
C ALA A 89 13.17 8.74 -7.36
N LEU A 90 13.85 7.75 -7.95
CA LEU A 90 14.62 6.75 -7.19
C LEU A 90 15.61 7.42 -6.22
N GLY A 91 15.46 7.15 -4.92
CA GLY A 91 16.33 7.70 -3.87
C GLY A 91 16.01 9.14 -3.45
N ALA A 92 14.95 9.75 -4.01
CA ALA A 92 14.43 11.00 -3.50
C ALA A 92 13.62 10.77 -2.21
N PRO A 93 13.46 11.80 -1.35
CA PRO A 93 12.65 11.66 -0.14
C PRO A 93 11.22 11.22 -0.45
N CYS A 94 10.69 10.29 0.33
CA CYS A 94 9.30 9.85 0.22
C CYS A 94 8.34 11.03 0.39
N LEU A 95 7.36 11.15 -0.52
CA LEU A 95 6.29 12.14 -0.40
C LEU A 95 5.29 11.74 0.68
N TRP A 96 5.03 10.45 0.79
CA TRP A 96 4.20 9.83 1.80
C TRP A 96 4.61 8.37 1.98
N ALA A 97 4.29 7.82 3.14
CA ALA A 97 4.37 6.40 3.43
C ALA A 97 3.16 5.99 4.25
N ALA A 98 2.70 4.75 4.05
CA ALA A 98 1.68 4.09 4.84
C ALA A 98 2.20 2.71 5.21
N SER A 99 1.96 2.31 6.46
CA SER A 99 2.44 1.04 6.99
C SER A 99 1.28 0.36 7.72
N PHE A 100 1.14 -0.93 7.50
CA PHE A 100 0.10 -1.80 8.03
C PHE A 100 0.78 -2.91 8.79
N SER A 101 0.54 -2.99 10.11
CA SER A 101 1.05 -4.06 10.94
C SER A 101 0.46 -5.43 10.58
N SER A 102 1.04 -6.50 11.11
CA SER A 102 0.66 -7.87 10.77
C SER A 102 -0.79 -8.23 11.11
N SER A 103 -1.38 -7.59 12.11
CA SER A 103 -2.80 -7.81 12.46
C SER A 103 -3.78 -7.12 11.52
N VAL A 104 -3.32 -6.22 10.63
CA VAL A 104 -4.21 -5.57 9.66
C VAL A 104 -4.69 -6.61 8.65
N PRO A 105 -6.01 -6.74 8.41
CA PRO A 105 -6.55 -7.68 7.45
C PRO A 105 -6.00 -7.48 6.03
N HIS A 106 -5.54 -8.57 5.42
CA HIS A 106 -4.92 -8.52 4.10
C HIS A 106 -5.85 -8.01 2.99
N ASP A 107 -7.16 -8.21 3.08
CA ASP A 107 -8.14 -7.65 2.14
C ASP A 107 -8.26 -6.12 2.25
N LEU A 108 -8.10 -5.56 3.46
CA LEU A 108 -8.07 -4.11 3.66
C LEU A 108 -6.79 -3.51 3.05
N VAL A 109 -5.65 -4.17 3.29
CA VAL A 109 -4.38 -3.81 2.63
C VAL A 109 -4.49 -3.97 1.12
N ALA A 110 -5.15 -5.01 0.62
CA ALA A 110 -5.36 -5.24 -0.81
C ALA A 110 -6.28 -4.17 -1.42
N ALA A 111 -7.33 -3.73 -0.72
CA ALA A 111 -8.18 -2.63 -1.17
C ALA A 111 -7.41 -1.29 -1.22
N PHE A 112 -6.53 -1.05 -0.25
CA PHE A 112 -5.60 0.09 -0.30
C PHE A 112 -4.66 -0.01 -1.50
N ALA A 113 -4.04 -1.17 -1.70
CA ALA A 113 -3.13 -1.47 -2.79
C ALA A 113 -3.81 -1.30 -4.17
N ALA A 114 -5.03 -1.83 -4.33
CA ALA A 114 -5.86 -1.63 -5.52
C ALA A 114 -6.16 -0.14 -5.75
N SER A 115 -6.44 0.60 -4.68
CA SER A 115 -6.73 2.03 -4.75
C SER A 115 -5.54 2.86 -5.25
N ILE A 116 -4.32 2.58 -4.77
CA ILE A 116 -3.13 3.35 -5.16
C ILE A 116 -2.58 2.92 -6.53
N SER A 117 -2.83 1.68 -6.94
CA SER A 117 -2.38 1.14 -8.24
C SER A 117 -3.37 1.40 -9.37
N SER A 118 -4.62 1.75 -9.06
CA SER A 118 -5.66 2.01 -10.05
C SER A 118 -5.25 3.10 -11.04
N THR A 119 -5.43 2.80 -12.33
CA THR A 119 -5.25 3.74 -13.44
C THR A 119 -6.55 4.49 -13.78
N ALA A 120 -7.63 4.27 -13.01
CA ALA A 120 -8.90 4.93 -13.24
C ALA A 120 -8.77 6.46 -13.05
N PRO A 121 -9.38 7.29 -13.92
CA PRO A 121 -9.35 8.73 -13.78
C PRO A 121 -9.92 9.17 -12.43
N VAL A 122 -9.18 10.02 -11.71
CA VAL A 122 -9.67 10.63 -10.47
C VAL A 122 -10.29 11.98 -10.80
N LEU A 123 -11.55 12.17 -10.37
CA LEU A 123 -12.23 13.45 -10.48
C LEU A 123 -11.49 14.51 -9.66
N ARG A 124 -11.01 15.56 -10.32
CA ARG A 124 -10.41 16.74 -9.68
C ARG A 124 -11.03 18.00 -10.23
N ARG A 125 -11.38 18.92 -9.33
CA ARG A 125 -11.91 20.24 -9.70
C ARG A 125 -10.84 21.12 -10.35
N VAL A 126 -9.58 20.97 -9.93
CA VAL A 126 -8.40 21.68 -10.44
C VAL A 126 -7.22 20.70 -10.42
N LEU A 127 -6.43 20.64 -11.50
CA LEU A 127 -5.16 19.93 -11.49
C LEU A 127 -4.07 20.82 -10.85
N PRO A 128 -3.28 20.30 -9.91
CA PRO A 128 -2.10 21.03 -9.43
C PRO A 128 -1.13 21.33 -10.57
N GLU A 129 -0.55 22.53 -10.59
CA GLU A 129 0.42 22.94 -11.61
C GLU A 129 1.65 22.01 -11.64
N SER A 130 2.07 21.52 -10.47
CA SER A 130 3.16 20.52 -10.34
C SER A 130 2.88 19.17 -11.00
N THR A 131 1.65 18.93 -11.48
CA THR A 131 1.25 17.71 -12.19
C THR A 131 1.09 17.91 -13.69
N GLN A 132 1.45 19.08 -14.21
CA GLN A 132 1.48 19.36 -15.64
C GLN A 132 2.35 18.31 -16.35
N ASP A 133 1.83 17.76 -17.46
CA ASP A 133 2.42 16.68 -18.26
C ASP A 133 2.56 15.31 -17.56
N ARG A 134 2.18 15.18 -16.28
CA ARG A 134 2.18 13.90 -15.53
C ARG A 134 0.80 13.27 -15.40
N LEU A 135 -0.27 14.06 -15.55
CA LEU A 135 -1.66 13.59 -15.45
C LEU A 135 -2.44 13.95 -16.70
N LEU A 136 -3.18 12.97 -17.22
CA LEU A 136 -4.12 13.16 -18.30
C LEU A 136 -5.50 13.53 -17.74
N ARG A 137 -6.19 14.48 -18.37
CA ARG A 137 -7.60 14.77 -18.07
C ARG A 137 -8.48 13.86 -18.92
N ALA A 138 -9.34 13.09 -18.27
CA ALA A 138 -10.46 12.47 -18.98
C ALA A 138 -11.45 13.57 -19.42
N PRO A 139 -12.06 13.47 -20.61
CA PRO A 139 -13.13 14.37 -21.01
C PRO A 139 -14.29 14.30 -20.01
N ALA A 140 -14.95 15.43 -19.74
CA ALA A 140 -16.16 15.44 -18.93
C ALA A 140 -17.26 14.67 -19.67
N GLY A 141 -17.79 13.62 -19.05
CA GLY A 141 -18.96 12.88 -19.52
C GLY A 141 -20.27 13.60 -19.23
#